data_AF-A0AAD2BTX8-F1
#
_entry.id   AF-A0AAD2BTX8-F1
#
_cell.length_a   1.000
_cell.length_b   1.000
_cell.length_c   1.000
_cell.angle_alpha   90.00
_cell.angle_beta   90.00
_cell.angle_gamma   90.00
#
_symmetry.space_group_name_H-M   'P 1'
#
loop_
_entity.id
_entity.type
_entity.pdbx_description
1 polymer ?
#
loop_
_entity_poly.entity_id
_entity_poly.type
_entity_poly.pdbx_seq_one_letter_code
_entity_poly.pdbx_strand_id
1 'polypeptide(L)'
;MKNVIEVGAGPSCADVAQVGEVNFAVRNRSECRAFIRQIERAYGQPPVGVSLVLTTNQHEFGTYREVGIEIEPLSIEQVRTASDWANAVESDSQCKLEDWDAEALLELGLEANATQSASQAVIHG
;
A
#
# COMPACT_ATOMS: atom_id res chain seq x y z
N MET A 1 -10.92 19.74 -9.31
CA MET A 1 -9.78 19.16 -8.59
C MET A 1 -10.35 18.33 -7.46
N LYS A 2 -10.08 17.02 -7.45
CA LYS A 2 -10.31 16.22 -6.24
C LYS A 2 -9.12 16.47 -5.32
N ASN A 3 -9.38 16.79 -4.06
CA ASN A 3 -8.32 16.91 -3.05
C ASN A 3 -8.02 15.50 -2.56
N VAL A 4 -7.03 14.85 -3.17
CA VAL A 4 -6.56 13.52 -2.77
C VAL A 4 -5.22 13.73 -2.07
N ILE A 5 -5.08 13.17 -0.86
CA ILE A 5 -3.81 13.10 -0.15
C ILE A 5 -3.09 11.86 -0.69
N GLU A 6 -1.90 12.04 -1.24
CA GLU A 6 -1.09 10.95 -1.79
C GLU A 6 -0.45 10.16 -0.65
N VAL A 7 -0.57 8.83 -0.68
CA VAL A 7 0.08 7.94 0.29
C VAL A 7 1.24 7.21 -0.37
N GLY A 8 1.03 6.71 -1.59
CA GLY A 8 2.05 6.02 -2.38
C GLY A 8 1.57 4.70 -2.99
N ALA A 9 2.42 4.03 -3.76
CA ALA A 9 2.07 2.79 -4.46
C ALA A 9 2.19 1.51 -3.61
N GLY A 10 2.79 1.61 -2.42
CA GLY A 10 3.04 0.53 -1.48
C GLY A 10 3.85 1.02 -0.27
N PRO A 11 4.28 0.12 0.63
CA PRO A 11 5.13 0.45 1.77
C PRO A 11 6.44 1.10 1.34
N SER A 12 6.97 2.00 2.17
CA SER A 12 8.10 2.89 1.80
C SER A 12 9.44 2.17 1.63
N CYS A 13 9.67 1.07 2.36
CA CYS A 13 10.90 0.27 2.32
C CYS A 13 10.75 -1.05 1.54
N ALA A 14 9.55 -1.38 1.06
CA ALA A 14 9.29 -2.62 0.35
C ALA A 14 9.73 -2.59 -1.13
N ASP A 15 10.04 -3.76 -1.68
CA ASP A 15 10.22 -3.93 -3.13
C ASP A 15 8.86 -3.86 -3.84
N VAL A 16 8.61 -2.73 -4.49
CA VAL A 16 7.39 -2.44 -5.25
C VAL A 16 7.70 -2.28 -6.74
N ALA A 17 6.71 -2.56 -7.58
CA ALA A 17 6.85 -2.52 -9.04
C ALA A 17 7.42 -1.17 -9.53
N GLN A 18 8.41 -1.24 -10.40
CA GLN A 18 9.04 -0.06 -10.99
C GLN A 18 8.62 0.16 -12.44
N VAL A 19 8.49 1.43 -12.83
CA VAL A 19 8.17 1.79 -14.21
C VAL A 19 9.24 1.21 -15.13
N GLY A 20 8.81 0.49 -16.17
CA GLY A 20 9.70 -0.21 -17.11
C GLY A 20 9.87 -1.70 -16.83
N GLU A 21 9.40 -2.21 -15.67
CA GLU A 21 9.34 -3.65 -15.43
C GLU A 21 8.29 -4.36 -16.30
N VAL A 22 8.55 -5.62 -16.61
CA VAL A 22 7.56 -6.49 -17.26
C VAL A 22 6.35 -6.64 -16.33
N ASN A 23 5.14 -6.49 -16.90
CA ASN A 23 3.87 -6.54 -16.16
C ASN A 23 3.70 -5.46 -15.08
N PHE A 24 4.49 -4.36 -15.12
CA PHE A 24 4.41 -3.25 -14.16
C PHE A 24 2.98 -2.85 -13.80
N ALA A 25 2.13 -2.56 -14.79
CA ALA A 25 0.77 -2.08 -14.55
C ALA A 25 -0.11 -3.09 -13.78
N VAL A 26 0.15 -4.40 -13.94
CA VAL A 26 -0.57 -5.46 -13.24
C VAL A 26 -0.02 -5.61 -11.82
N ARG A 27 1.31 -5.62 -11.66
CA ARG A 27 1.99 -5.71 -10.37
C ARG A 27 1.64 -4.51 -9.48
N ASN A 28 1.83 -3.29 -9.98
CA ASN A 28 1.49 -2.04 -9.30
C ASN A 28 0.01 -1.98 -8.87
N ARG A 29 -0.94 -2.42 -9.73
CA ARG A 29 -2.36 -2.47 -9.35
C ARG A 29 -2.64 -3.47 -8.22
N SER A 30 -1.89 -4.56 -8.16
CA SER A 30 -2.04 -5.60 -7.14
C SER A 30 -1.42 -5.16 -5.81
N GLU A 31 -0.24 -4.55 -5.87
CA GLU A 31 0.44 -3.94 -4.73
C GLU A 31 -0.40 -2.82 -4.10
N CYS A 32 -0.91 -1.86 -4.89
CA CYS A 32 -1.81 -0.82 -4.36
C CYS A 32 -3.04 -1.41 -3.65
N ARG A 33 -3.58 -2.51 -4.16
CA ARG A 33 -4.73 -3.19 -3.53
C ARG A 33 -4.35 -3.86 -2.21
N ALA A 34 -3.19 -4.52 -2.16
CA ALA A 34 -2.67 -5.12 -0.93
C ALA A 34 -2.37 -4.03 0.11
N PHE A 35 -1.81 -2.90 -0.34
CA PHE A 35 -1.47 -1.79 0.52
C PHE A 35 -2.70 -1.11 1.15
N ILE A 36 -3.80 -0.93 0.39
CA ILE A 36 -5.08 -0.49 0.96
C ILE A 36 -5.53 -1.40 2.10
N ARG A 37 -5.48 -2.72 1.91
CA ARG A 37 -5.88 -3.67 2.95
C ARG A 37 -4.94 -3.64 4.15
N GLN A 38 -3.64 -3.45 3.94
CA GLN A 38 -2.67 -3.27 5.02
C GLN A 38 -2.94 -1.98 5.82
N ILE A 39 -3.23 -0.87 5.16
CA ILE A 39 -3.63 0.39 5.80
C ILE A 39 -4.88 0.15 6.67
N GLU A 40 -5.88 -0.53 6.13
CA GLU A 40 -7.12 -0.86 6.87
C GLU A 40 -6.87 -1.76 8.08
N ARG A 41 -5.90 -2.68 8.02
CA ARG A 41 -5.50 -3.52 9.16
C ARG A 41 -4.76 -2.73 10.23
N ALA A 42 -3.86 -1.84 9.82
CA ALA A 42 -3.02 -1.06 10.74
C ALA A 42 -3.76 0.11 11.40
N TYR A 43 -4.59 0.83 10.64
CA TYR A 43 -5.26 2.06 11.08
C TYR A 43 -6.77 1.92 11.27
N GLY A 44 -7.31 0.72 11.04
CA GLY A 44 -8.74 0.47 11.01
C GLY A 44 -9.40 0.96 9.72
N GLN A 45 -10.71 0.73 9.62
CA GLN A 45 -11.48 1.17 8.46
C GLN A 45 -11.52 2.70 8.37
N PRO A 46 -11.52 3.29 7.15
CA PRO A 46 -11.66 4.72 6.97
C PRO A 46 -12.91 5.26 7.68
N PRO A 47 -12.82 6.40 8.38
CA PRO A 47 -13.98 7.02 9.01
C PRO A 47 -14.97 7.55 7.96
N VAL A 48 -16.17 7.95 8.41
CA VAL A 48 -17.22 8.47 7.53
C VAL A 48 -16.71 9.64 6.68
N GLY A 49 -16.95 9.55 5.37
CA GLY A 49 -16.52 10.56 4.38
C GLY A 49 -15.04 10.51 4.03
N VAL A 50 -14.32 9.47 4.46
CA VAL A 50 -12.95 9.18 4.03
C VAL A 50 -12.95 7.90 3.21
N SER A 51 -12.21 7.88 2.11
CA SER A 51 -12.06 6.70 1.26
C SER A 51 -10.61 6.53 0.82
N LEU A 52 -10.14 5.29 0.83
CA LEU A 52 -8.91 4.90 0.15
C LEU A 52 -9.23 4.65 -1.32
N VAL A 53 -8.53 5.34 -2.20
CA VAL A 53 -8.75 5.31 -3.65
C VAL A 53 -7.47 4.93 -4.38
N LEU A 54 -7.61 4.33 -5.57
CA LEU A 54 -6.49 4.21 -6.50
C LEU A 54 -6.51 5.40 -7.45
N THR A 55 -5.55 6.29 -7.32
CA THR A 55 -5.29 7.34 -8.31
C THR A 55 -4.58 6.71 -9.50
N THR A 56 -5.01 7.05 -10.71
CA THR A 56 -4.45 6.49 -11.95
C THR A 56 -3.78 7.61 -12.74
N ASN A 57 -2.47 7.50 -12.87
CA ASN A 57 -1.64 8.44 -13.61
C ASN A 57 -1.21 7.77 -14.93
N GLN A 58 -1.81 8.23 -16.04
CA GLN A 58 -1.42 7.77 -17.38
C GLN A 58 -0.16 8.53 -17.82
N HIS A 59 0.92 7.78 -18.05
CA HIS A 59 2.15 8.29 -18.63
C HIS A 59 2.48 7.57 -19.93
N GLU A 60 3.34 8.18 -20.74
CA GLU A 60 3.83 7.61 -22.01
C GLU A 60 4.54 6.25 -21.82
N PHE A 61 5.03 5.99 -20.61
CA PHE A 61 5.73 4.76 -20.21
C PHE A 61 4.83 3.72 -19.53
N GLY A 62 3.52 3.98 -19.44
CA GLY A 62 2.55 3.07 -18.87
C GLY A 62 1.58 3.74 -17.90
N THR A 63 0.69 2.94 -17.32
CA THR A 63 -0.27 3.42 -16.31
C THR A 63 0.28 3.13 -14.91
N TYR A 64 0.72 4.18 -14.23
CA TYR A 64 1.09 4.14 -12.83
C TYR A 64 -0.15 4.38 -11.96
N ARG A 65 -0.22 3.69 -10.82
CA ARG A 65 -1.27 3.87 -9.82
C ARG A 65 -0.64 4.00 -8.46
N GLU A 66 -1.32 4.74 -7.62
CA GLU A 66 -0.97 4.93 -6.23
C GLU A 66 -2.23 4.94 -5.37
N VAL A 67 -2.04 4.66 -4.09
CA VAL A 67 -3.07 4.81 -3.08
C VAL A 67 -3.13 6.28 -2.65
N GLY A 68 -4.35 6.81 -2.62
CA GLY A 68 -4.63 8.13 -2.08
C GLY A 68 -5.80 8.09 -1.10
N ILE A 69 -5.92 9.14 -0.30
CA ILE A 69 -7.02 9.36 0.63
C ILE A 69 -7.89 10.48 0.07
N GLU A 70 -9.15 10.17 -0.24
CA GLU A 70 -10.16 11.15 -0.62
C GLU A 70 -11.02 11.48 0.59
N ILE A 71 -11.18 12.77 0.88
CA ILE A 71 -12.04 13.27 1.97
C ILE A 71 -13.18 14.06 1.34
N GLU A 72 -14.41 13.63 1.60
CA GLU A 72 -15.62 14.32 1.17
C GLU A 72 -15.81 15.66 1.91
N PRO A 73 -16.65 16.58 1.39
CA PRO A 73 -17.06 17.76 2.14
C PRO A 73 -17.83 17.37 3.41
N LEU A 74 -17.17 17.48 4.56
CA LEU A 74 -17.67 17.05 5.87
C LEU A 74 -18.06 18.23 6.77
N SER A 75 -18.85 17.94 7.82
CA SER A 75 -19.06 18.89 8.91
C SER A 75 -17.78 19.14 9.71
N ILE A 76 -17.71 20.24 10.46
CA ILE A 76 -16.53 20.61 11.27
C ILE A 76 -16.17 19.51 12.28
N GLU A 77 -17.16 18.82 12.84
CA GLU A 77 -16.92 17.73 13.80
C GLU A 77 -16.25 16.53 13.12
N GLN A 78 -16.74 16.15 11.94
CA GLN A 78 -16.23 15.01 11.17
C GLN A 78 -14.88 15.30 10.51
N VAL A 79 -14.63 16.57 10.12
CA VAL A 79 -13.38 16.94 9.43
C VAL A 79 -12.16 16.67 10.30
N ARG A 80 -12.27 16.85 11.62
CA ARG A 80 -11.14 16.58 12.53
C ARG A 80 -10.79 15.10 12.55
N THR A 81 -11.77 14.22 12.75
CA THR A 81 -11.55 12.77 12.72
C THR A 81 -11.02 12.30 11.36
N ALA A 82 -11.55 12.84 10.27
CA ALA A 82 -11.08 12.52 8.92
C ALA A 82 -9.62 12.95 8.70
N SER A 83 -9.27 14.19 9.08
CA SER A 83 -7.91 14.70 8.97
C SER A 83 -6.93 13.99 9.89
N ASP A 84 -7.30 13.69 11.13
CA ASP A 84 -6.44 12.98 12.08
C ASP A 84 -6.13 11.56 11.59
N TRP A 85 -7.14 10.84 11.07
CA TRP A 85 -6.93 9.52 10.48
C TRP A 85 -6.06 9.59 9.21
N ALA A 86 -6.34 10.54 8.31
CA ALA A 86 -5.58 10.69 7.08
C ALA A 86 -4.11 11.03 7.35
N ASN A 87 -3.84 11.96 8.27
CA ASN A 87 -2.48 12.31 8.69
C ASN A 87 -1.78 11.12 9.34
N ALA A 88 -2.48 10.31 10.14
CA ALA A 88 -1.91 9.14 10.79
C ALA A 88 -1.45 8.08 9.78
N VAL A 89 -2.22 7.87 8.71
CA VAL A 89 -1.85 6.97 7.59
C VAL A 89 -0.72 7.57 6.76
N GLU A 90 -0.82 8.83 6.33
CA GLU A 90 0.20 9.49 5.49
C GLU A 90 1.58 9.51 6.18
N SER A 91 1.61 9.78 7.48
CA SER A 91 2.85 9.84 8.27
C SER A 91 3.35 8.48 8.75
N ASP A 92 2.64 7.39 8.45
CA ASP A 92 2.86 6.07 9.05
C ASP A 92 3.11 6.14 10.57
N SER A 93 2.23 6.86 11.30
CA SER A 93 2.41 7.13 12.73
C SER A 93 2.51 5.89 13.65
N GLN A 94 2.14 4.70 13.16
CA GLN A 94 2.27 3.43 13.88
C GLN A 94 3.48 2.58 13.43
N CYS A 95 4.25 3.06 12.44
CA CYS A 95 5.35 2.31 11.80
C CYS A 95 4.88 0.93 11.31
N LYS A 96 3.73 0.88 10.63
CA LYS A 96 3.11 -0.35 10.11
C LYS A 96 3.06 -0.37 8.58
N LEU A 97 3.50 0.69 7.92
CA LEU A 97 3.50 0.84 6.46
C LEU A 97 4.91 1.00 5.89
N GLU A 98 5.95 0.70 6.69
CA GLU A 98 7.34 0.66 6.24
C GLU A 98 7.59 -0.55 5.32
N ASP A 99 7.15 -1.74 5.73
CA ASP A 99 7.26 -3.00 4.98
C ASP A 99 5.91 -3.69 4.82
N TRP A 100 5.81 -4.68 3.92
CA TRP A 100 4.62 -5.50 3.77
C TRP A 100 4.32 -6.31 5.04
N ASP A 101 3.05 -6.32 5.47
CA ASP A 101 2.60 -7.26 6.49
C ASP A 101 2.43 -8.69 5.92
N ALA A 102 2.25 -9.67 6.81
CA ALA A 102 2.18 -11.07 6.40
C ALA A 102 1.01 -11.34 5.43
N GLU A 103 -0.14 -10.72 5.68
CA GLU A 103 -1.32 -10.84 4.85
C GLU A 103 -1.09 -10.26 3.45
N ALA A 104 -0.41 -9.10 3.33
CA ALA A 104 -0.07 -8.52 2.04
C ALA A 104 0.96 -9.38 1.29
N LEU A 105 1.97 -9.92 1.98
CA LEU A 105 2.93 -10.85 1.37
C LEU A 105 2.23 -12.09 0.81
N LEU A 106 1.28 -12.66 1.55
CA LEU A 106 0.49 -13.80 1.11
C LEU A 106 -0.36 -13.46 -0.12
N GLU A 107 -1.06 -12.33 -0.08
CA GLU A 107 -1.91 -11.85 -1.18
C GLU A 107 -1.12 -11.58 -2.47
N LEU A 108 0.12 -11.10 -2.33
CA LEU A 108 1.03 -10.83 -3.45
C LEU A 108 1.82 -12.07 -3.89
N GLY A 109 1.74 -13.18 -3.15
CA GLY A 109 2.52 -14.39 -3.41
C GLY A 109 4.02 -14.19 -3.20
N LEU A 110 4.41 -13.23 -2.35
CA LEU A 110 5.79 -12.86 -2.03
C LEU A 110 6.33 -13.59 -0.79
N GLU A 111 5.59 -14.56 -0.25
CA GLU A 111 6.04 -15.32 0.90
C GLU A 111 7.40 -15.97 0.62
N ALA A 112 8.34 -15.71 1.52
CA ALA A 112 9.65 -16.33 1.46
C ALA A 112 9.48 -17.85 1.47
N ASN A 113 10.13 -18.53 0.52
CA ASN A 113 10.56 -19.91 0.67
C ASN A 113 11.55 -20.00 1.86
N ALA A 114 11.06 -19.80 3.09
CA ALA A 114 11.83 -19.92 4.32
C ALA A 114 12.18 -21.38 4.65
N THR A 115 11.85 -22.34 3.78
CA THR A 115 12.08 -23.78 4.00
C THR A 115 13.00 -24.44 2.95
N GLN A 116 13.60 -23.71 2.00
CA GLN A 116 14.48 -24.31 0.97
C GLN A 116 15.97 -23.95 1.05
N SER A 117 16.47 -23.46 2.19
CA SER A 117 17.91 -23.19 2.38
C SER A 117 18.55 -23.88 3.59
N ALA A 118 17.98 -25.01 4.04
CA ALA A 118 18.59 -25.85 5.10
C ALA A 118 18.98 -27.28 4.63
N SER A 119 18.74 -27.63 3.36
CA SER A 119 18.98 -29.01 2.87
C SER A 119 20.25 -29.18 2.04
N GLN A 120 21.02 -28.13 1.78
CA GLN A 120 22.19 -28.19 0.88
C GLN A 120 23.55 -28.15 1.60
N ALA A 121 23.59 -28.18 2.94
CA ALA A 121 24.82 -28.13 3.73
C ALA A 121 25.27 -29.47 4.35
N VAL A 122 24.69 -30.62 3.97
CA VAL A 122 25.02 -31.93 4.58
C VAL A 122 25.66 -32.95 3.60
N ILE A 123 25.97 -32.55 2.36
CA ILE A 123 26.64 -33.43 1.38
C ILE A 123 27.99 -32.87 0.93
N HIS A 124 28.91 -32.72 1.88
CA HIS A 124 30.36 -32.91 1.67
C HIS A 124 31.06 -33.04 3.04
N GLY A 125 30.85 -34.19 3.67
CA GLY A 125 31.69 -34.72 4.74
C GLY A 125 32.39 -35.97 4.23
#